data_AF-A0A848E7I4-F1
#
_entry.id   AF-A0A848E7I4-F1
#
_cell.length_a   1.000
_cell.length_b   1.000
_cell.length_c   1.000
_cell.angle_alpha   90.00
_cell.angle_beta   90.00
_cell.angle_gamma   90.00
#
_symmetry.space_group_name_H-M   'P 1'
#
loop_
_entity.id
_entity.type
_entity.pdbx_description
1 polymer ?
#
loop_
_entity_poly.entity_id
_entity_poly.type
_entity_poly.pdbx_seq_one_letter_code
_entity_poly.pdbx_strand_id
1 'polypeptide(L)' 'MSGARVFFIVLYGVLGLLGLVMAGIAQDIGISIFGWGLVAFGVLNAFRTIGAHFDEAAKAH' A
#
# COMPACT_ATOMS: atom_id res chain seq x y z
N MET A 1 12.20 10.84 7.98
CA MET A 1 10.88 10.59 7.37
C MET A 1 9.84 11.49 8.03
N SER A 2 9.01 12.24 7.28
CA SER A 2 7.97 13.10 7.90
C SER A 2 6.82 12.28 8.49
N GLY A 3 6.12 12.80 9.50
CA GLY A 3 4.97 12.12 10.13
C GLY A 3 3.86 11.76 9.13
N ALA A 4 3.64 12.61 8.13
CA ALA A 4 2.69 12.34 7.05
C ALA A 4 3.05 11.08 6.24
N ARG A 5 4.34 10.83 5.95
CA ARG A 5 4.75 9.62 5.20
C ARG A 5 4.57 8.35 6.01
N VAL A 6 4.83 8.40 7.32
CA VAL A 6 4.58 7.26 8.20
C VAL A 6 3.08 6.93 8.18
N PHE A 7 2.22 7.94 8.30
CA PHE A 7 0.77 7.77 8.19
C PHE A 7 0.38 7.12 6.86
N PHE A 8 0.89 7.61 5.73
CA PHE A 8 0.59 7.02 4.42
C PHE A 8 1.07 5.57 4.29
N ILE A 9 2.27 5.23 4.77
CA ILE A 9 2.77 3.85 4.76
C ILE A 9 1.84 2.93 5.57
N VAL A 10 1.43 3.36 6.76
CA VAL A 10 0.51 2.59 7.60
C VAL A 10 -0.85 2.45 6.91
N LEU A 11 -1.39 3.53 6.35
CA LEU A 11 -2.65 3.53 5.61
C LEU A 11 -2.59 2.55 4.43
N TYR A 12 -1.54 2.59 3.62
CA TYR A 12 -1.37 1.67 2.49
C TYR A 12 -1.21 0.21 2.95
N GLY A 13 -0.51 -0.02 4.06
CA GLY A 13 -0.43 -1.34 4.69
C GLY A 13 -1.80 -1.87 5.12
N VAL A 14 -2.61 -1.03 5.77
CA VAL A 14 -3.98 -1.39 6.18
C VAL A 14 -4.86 -1.68 4.97
N LEU A 15 -4.80 -0.85 3.92
CA LEU A 15 -5.54 -1.11 2.67
C LEU A 15 -5.11 -2.44 2.03
N GLY A 16 -3.81 -2.73 2.00
CA GLY A 16 -3.32 -4.01 1.48
C GLY A 16 -3.84 -5.21 2.28
N LEU A 17 -3.84 -5.13 3.61
CA LEU A 17 -4.40 -6.18 4.48
C LEU A 17 -5.90 -6.35 4.29
N LEU A 18 -6.65 -5.25 4.14
CA LEU A 18 -8.08 -5.30 3.83
C LEU A 18 -8.35 -5.96 2.47
N GLY A 19 -7.49 -5.70 1.48
CA GLY A 19 -7.56 -6.37 0.18
C GLY A 19 -7.35 -7.88 0.28
N LEU A 20 -6.38 -8.32 1.09
CA LEU A 20 -6.12 -9.73 1.37
C LEU A 20 -7.32 -10.41 2.03
N VAL A 21 -7.92 -9.76 3.03
CA VAL A 21 -9.13 -10.26 3.69
C VAL A 21 -10.28 -10.36 2.70
N MET A 22 -10.55 -9.31 1.92
CA MET A 22 -11.60 -9.33 0.90
C MET A 22 -11.39 -10.44 -0.13
N ALA A 23 -10.17 -10.60 -0.66
CA ALA A 23 -9.85 -11.65 -1.62
C ALA A 23 -10.01 -13.06 -1.02
N GLY A 24 -9.71 -13.24 0.27
CA GLY A 24 -9.81 -14.52 0.96
C GLY A 24 -11.25 -14.94 1.31
N ILE A 25 -12.14 -13.99 1.58
CA ILE A 25 -13.55 -14.27 1.90
C ILE A 25 -14.48 -14.15 0.68
N ALA A 26 -13.97 -13.69 -0.45
CA ALA A 26 -14.76 -13.45 -1.65
C ALA A 26 -15.34 -14.75 -2.20
N GLN A 27 -16.66 -14.76 -2.36
CA GLN A 27 -17.38 -15.81 -3.09
C GLN A 27 -17.69 -15.41 -4.55
N ASP A 28 -17.53 -14.12 -4.88
CA ASP A 28 -17.76 -13.55 -6.20
C ASP A 28 -16.43 -13.08 -6.82
N ILE A 29 -16.28 -13.31 -8.13
CA ILE A 29 -15.04 -13.00 -8.86
C ILE A 29 -14.72 -11.50 -8.88
N GLY A 30 -15.73 -10.63 -8.89
CA GLY A 30 -15.55 -9.19 -8.85
C GLY A 30 -14.93 -8.74 -7.53
N ILE A 31 -15.37 -9.31 -6.41
CA ILE A 31 -14.82 -9.01 -5.08
C ILE A 31 -13.38 -9.55 -4.97
N SER A 32 -13.09 -10.72 -5.52
CA SER A 32 -11.73 -11.27 -5.55
C SER A 32 -10.78 -10.37 -6.32
N ILE A 33 -11.17 -9.91 -7.52
CA ILE A 33 -10.36 -8.99 -8.34
C ILE A 33 -10.15 -7.67 -7.60
N PHE A 34 -11.19 -7.11 -6.98
CA PHE A 34 -11.08 -5.89 -6.20
C PHE A 34 -10.12 -6.06 -5.02
N GLY A 35 -10.24 -7.17 -4.27
CA GLY A 35 -9.35 -7.49 -3.17
C GLY A 35 -7.89 -7.54 -3.61
N TRP A 36 -7.57 -8.28 -4.68
CA TRP A 36 -6.22 -8.33 -5.25
C TRP A 36 -5.73 -6.97 -5.76
N GLY A 37 -6.60 -6.18 -6.38
CA GLY A 37 -6.30 -4.80 -6.78
C GLY A 37 -5.93 -3.92 -5.59
N LEU A 38 -6.64 -4.07 -4.47
CA LEU A 38 -6.39 -3.31 -3.25
C LEU A 38 -5.08 -3.75 -2.56
N VAL A 39 -4.75 -5.06 -2.59
CA VAL A 39 -3.44 -5.58 -2.16
C VAL A 39 -2.32 -4.93 -2.97
N ALA A 40 -2.40 -5.00 -4.29
CA ALA A 40 -1.40 -4.44 -5.19
C ALA A 40 -1.26 -2.93 -4.97
N PHE A 41 -2.38 -2.22 -4.84
CA PHE A 41 -2.40 -0.79 -4.56
C PHE A 41 -1.67 -0.44 -3.26
N GLY A 42 -1.99 -1.13 -2.15
CA GLY A 42 -1.34 -0.90 -0.86
C GLY A 42 0.17 -1.14 -0.92
N VAL A 43 0.58 -2.28 -1.47
CA VAL A 43 2.00 -2.65 -1.56
C VAL A 43 2.79 -1.66 -2.43
N LEU A 44 2.32 -1.38 -3.65
CA LEU A 44 3.04 -0.50 -4.59
C LEU A 44 3.18 0.93 -4.05
N ASN A 45 2.13 1.47 -3.42
CA ASN A 45 2.20 2.82 -2.85
C ASN A 45 3.06 2.89 -1.59
N ALA A 46 3.09 1.84 -0.77
CA ALA A 46 4.03 1.76 0.35
C ALA A 46 5.48 1.79 -0.15
N PHE A 47 5.82 0.95 -1.14
CA PHE A 47 7.16 0.93 -1.75
C PHE A 47 7.52 2.27 -2.40
N ARG A 48 6.60 2.88 -3.15
CA ARG A 48 6.81 4.21 -3.74
C ARG A 48 7.10 5.28 -2.67
N THR A 49 6.38 5.25 -1.55
CA THR A 49 6.57 6.21 -0.45
C THR A 49 7.93 6.03 0.23
N ILE A 50 8.36 4.78 0.41
CA ILE A 50 9.68 4.44 0.94
C ILE A 50 10.77 4.92 -0.03
N GLY A 51 10.62 4.62 -1.33
CA GLY A 51 11.56 5.08 -2.37
C GLY A 51 11.69 6.60 -2.40
N ALA A 52 10.57 7.32 -2.39
CA ALA A 52 10.56 8.78 -2.35
C ALA A 52 11.27 9.35 -1.10
N HIS A 53 11.25 8.63 0.04
CA HIS A 53 12.00 9.04 1.21
C HIS A 53 13.51 8.95 0.98
N PHE A 54 13.99 7.87 0.37
CA PHE A 54 15.41 7.69 0.07
C PHE A 54 15.89 8.60 -1.05
N ASP A 55 15.08 8.83 -2.09
CA ASP A 55 15.41 9.76 -3.19
C ASP A 55 15.60 11.20 -2.67
N GLU A 56 14.77 11.63 -1.72
CA GLU A 56 14.95 12.94 -1.09
C GLU A 56 16.18 13.00 -0.19
N ALA A 57 16.48 11.92 0.54
CA ALA A 57 17.70 11.84 1.35
C ALA A 57 18.95 11.89 0.45
N ALA A 58 18.93 11.22 -0.69
CA ALA A 58 20.01 11.23 -1.67
C ALA A 58 20.20 12.60 -2.33
N LYS A 59 19.13 13.37 -2.56
CA LYS A 59 19.20 14.73 -3.11
C LYS A 59 19.70 15.78 -2.11
N ALA A 60 19.69 15.47 -0.82
CA ALA A 60 20.15 16.38 0.24
C ALA A 60 21.66 16.27 0.54
N HIS A 61 22.36 15.34 -0.12
CA HIS A 61 23.81 15.10 -0.05
C HIS A 61 24.48 15.47 -1.38
#